data_AF-A0A7C1LK54-F1
#
_entry.id   AF-A0A7C1LK54-F1
#
_cell.length_a   1.000
_cell.length_b   1.000
_cell.length_c   1.000
_cell.angle_alpha   90.00
_cell.angle_beta   90.00
_cell.angle_gamma   90.00
#
_symmetry.space_group_name_H-M   'P 1'
#
loop_
_entity.id
_entity.type
_entity.pdbx_description
1 polymer ?
#
loop_
_entity_poly.entity_id
_entity_poly.type
_entity_poly.pdbx_seq_one_letter_code
_entity_poly.pdbx_strand_id
1 'polypeptide(L)'
;MKEFKLTDGAIFNSFTFVKGIGLKTETVLKELGINCWNDVIKKQCPEVFPKKKWHALWNGVNSAIDALKVLNISQLTSLIPKTQHWKMIPNFIDRIAYLDIETTGLSPRYSHITTIAVYDGIKVHNFVRSD
;
A
#
# COMPACT_ATOMS: atom_id res chain seq x y z
N MET A 1 16.45 11.01 -9.00
CA MET A 1 15.44 10.49 -8.04
C MET A 1 14.10 11.09 -8.44
N LYS A 2 13.06 10.29 -8.68
CA LYS A 2 11.72 10.84 -8.93
C LYS A 2 11.25 11.54 -7.65
N GLU A 3 10.88 12.81 -7.76
CA GLU A 3 10.16 13.51 -6.69
C GLU A 3 8.83 12.76 -6.45
N PHE A 4 8.71 12.10 -5.30
CA PHE A 4 7.42 11.58 -4.86
C PHE A 4 6.55 12.76 -4.45
N LYS A 5 5.65 13.18 -5.33
CA LYS A 5 4.51 13.98 -4.89
C LYS A 5 3.65 13.08 -4.00
N LEU A 6 3.47 13.48 -2.75
CA LEU A 6 2.68 12.79 -1.71
C LEU A 6 1.17 12.69 -2.05
N THR A 7 0.79 12.80 -3.31
CA THR A 7 -0.60 12.90 -3.80
C THR A 7 -0.97 11.82 -4.81
N ASP A 8 0.01 11.14 -5.41
CA ASP A 8 -0.24 10.42 -6.67
C ASP A 8 -0.43 8.89 -6.49
N GLY A 9 -0.97 8.45 -5.35
CA GLY A 9 -1.12 7.03 -5.04
C GLY A 9 -2.26 6.72 -4.09
N ALA A 10 -2.89 5.56 -4.27
CA ALA A 10 -4.05 5.13 -3.47
C ALA A 10 -3.78 5.11 -1.97
N ILE A 11 -2.52 4.87 -1.57
CA ILE A 11 -2.14 4.85 -0.15
C ILE A 11 -2.17 6.25 0.48
N PHE A 12 -1.77 7.29 -0.26
CA PHE A 12 -1.72 8.67 0.24
C PHE A 12 -3.10 9.29 0.49
N ASN A 13 -4.14 8.72 -0.11
CA ASN A 13 -5.53 9.20 0.00
C ASN A 13 -6.35 8.34 0.97
N SER A 14 -5.69 7.52 1.79
CA SER A 14 -6.35 6.71 2.80
C SER A 14 -5.75 6.90 4.19
N PHE A 15 -6.64 6.95 5.19
CA PHE A 15 -6.30 7.08 6.60
C PHE A 15 -6.64 5.81 7.39
N THR A 16 -7.34 4.86 6.76
CA THR A 16 -7.86 3.66 7.43
C THR A 16 -6.80 2.67 7.91
N PHE A 17 -5.52 2.89 7.58
CA PHE A 17 -4.42 2.13 8.15
C PHE A 17 -4.10 2.56 9.60
N VAL A 18 -4.54 3.75 10.02
CA VAL A 18 -4.35 4.24 11.39
C VAL A 18 -5.41 3.64 12.32
N LYS A 19 -4.95 3.01 13.41
CA LYS A 19 -5.83 2.45 14.44
C LYS A 19 -6.82 3.50 14.95
N GLY A 20 -8.12 3.18 14.89
CA GLY A 20 -9.21 4.07 15.33
C GLY A 20 -9.75 5.00 14.25
N ILE A 21 -9.20 4.96 13.03
CA ILE A 21 -9.73 5.63 11.85
C ILE A 21 -10.35 4.57 10.93
N GLY A 22 -11.68 4.43 10.97
CA GLY A 22 -12.42 3.59 10.03
C GLY A 22 -12.93 4.40 8.83
N LEU A 23 -13.59 3.73 7.88
CA LEU A 23 -14.15 4.37 6.68
C LEU A 23 -15.03 5.57 7.01
N LYS A 24 -15.93 5.46 8.00
CA LYS A 24 -16.78 6.57 8.45
C LYS A 24 -15.95 7.78 8.92
N THR A 25 -14.86 7.53 9.66
CA THR A 25 -13.97 8.61 10.13
C THR A 25 -13.15 9.21 8.99
N GLU A 26 -12.74 8.39 8.01
CA GLU A 26 -12.08 8.88 6.79
C GLU A 26 -13.00 9.78 5.97
N THR A 27 -14.29 9.44 5.83
CA THR A 27 -15.29 10.29 5.17
C THR A 27 -15.43 11.64 5.87
N VAL A 28 -15.56 11.65 7.21
CA VAL A 28 -15.62 12.89 7.99
C VAL A 28 -14.35 13.73 7.80
N LEU A 29 -13.16 13.13 7.78
CA LEU A 29 -11.92 13.85 7.50
C LEU A 29 -11.93 14.51 6.11
N LYS A 30 -12.42 13.80 5.09
CA LYS A 30 -12.56 14.32 3.72
C LYS A 30 -13.55 15.49 3.65
N GLU A 31 -14.70 15.39 4.31
CA GLU A 31 -15.67 16.49 4.44
C GLU A 31 -15.09 17.71 5.16
N LEU A 32 -14.16 17.49 6.10
CA LEU A 32 -13.40 18.54 6.79
C LEU A 32 -12.18 19.04 5.99
N GLY A 33 -12.06 18.66 4.71
CA GLY A 33 -11.01 19.14 3.81
C GLY A 33 -9.64 18.46 4.01
N ILE A 34 -9.59 17.33 4.70
CA ILE A 34 -8.40 16.48 4.86
C ILE A 34 -8.54 15.28 3.91
N ASN A 35 -7.97 15.38 2.72
CA ASN A 35 -8.19 14.41 1.63
C ASN A 35 -7.00 13.47 1.43
N CYS A 36 -5.80 13.92 1.79
CA CYS A 36 -4.57 13.16 1.61
C CYS A 36 -3.61 13.31 2.80
N TRP A 37 -2.54 12.53 2.81
CA TRP A 37 -1.50 12.60 3.84
C TRP A 37 -0.85 13.98 3.91
N ASN A 38 -0.65 14.65 2.78
CA ASN A 38 -0.09 16.00 2.75
C ASN A 38 -0.99 17.03 3.45
N ASP A 39 -2.32 16.85 3.44
CA ASP A 39 -3.24 17.67 4.23
C ASP A 39 -3.02 17.46 5.73
N VAL A 40 -2.82 16.23 6.18
CA VAL A 40 -2.53 15.91 7.59
C VAL A 40 -1.24 16.58 8.06
N ILE A 41 -0.22 16.66 7.20
CA ILE A 41 1.07 17.29 7.53
C ILE A 41 0.98 18.81 7.54
N LYS A 42 0.27 19.42 6.57
CA LYS A 42 0.29 20.87 6.35
C LYS A 42 -0.83 21.63 7.05
N LYS A 43 -1.97 20.99 7.31
CA LYS A 43 -3.14 21.64 7.92
C LYS A 43 -3.16 21.37 9.42
N GLN A 44 -3.84 22.26 10.14
CA GLN A 44 -4.13 22.06 11.55
C GLN A 44 -5.30 21.08 11.72
N CYS A 45 -5.44 20.51 12.92
CA CYS A 45 -6.59 19.69 13.28
C CYS A 45 -7.89 20.49 13.06
N PRO A 46 -8.86 19.98 12.30
CA PRO A 46 -10.18 20.60 12.23
C PRO A 46 -10.78 20.76 13.63
N GLU A 47 -11.43 21.89 13.90
CA GLU A 47 -11.93 22.26 15.24
C GLU A 47 -12.88 21.22 15.84
N VAL A 48 -13.76 20.66 15.00
CA VAL A 48 -14.76 19.64 15.37
C VAL A 48 -14.19 18.22 15.43
N PHE A 49 -12.92 18.00 15.06
CA PHE A 49 -12.31 16.68 15.04
C PHE A 49 -11.60 16.34 16.36
N PRO A 50 -11.76 15.12 16.92
CA PRO A 50 -11.15 14.78 18.20
C PRO A 50 -9.61 14.86 18.18
N LYS A 51 -9.02 15.73 19.02
CA LYS A 51 -7.55 15.95 19.09
C LYS A 51 -6.75 14.67 19.28
N LYS A 52 -7.23 13.72 20.10
CA LYS A 52 -6.58 12.41 20.31
C LYS A 52 -6.51 11.58 19.03
N LYS A 53 -7.59 11.57 18.23
CA LYS A 53 -7.61 10.88 16.94
C LYS A 53 -6.73 11.60 15.91
N TRP A 54 -6.72 12.93 15.92
CA TRP A 54 -5.82 13.71 15.08
C TRP A 54 -4.36 13.40 15.35
N HIS A 55 -3.96 13.35 16.62
CA HIS A 55 -2.59 13.01 16.99
C HIS A 55 -2.20 11.59 16.53
N ALA A 56 -3.09 10.61 16.69
CA ALA A 56 -2.87 9.26 16.17
C ALA A 56 -2.73 9.23 14.64
N LEU A 57 -3.60 9.98 13.93
CA LEU A 57 -3.54 10.13 12.47
C LEU A 57 -2.21 10.75 12.02
N TRP A 58 -1.82 11.86 12.65
CA TRP A 58 -0.59 12.57 12.34
C TRP A 58 0.64 11.70 12.57
N ASN A 59 0.73 10.98 13.69
CA ASN A 59 1.84 10.06 13.97
C ASN A 59 1.88 8.90 12.97
N GLY A 60 0.74 8.31 12.65
CA GLY A 60 0.65 7.21 11.69
C GLY A 60 1.07 7.62 10.28
N VAL A 61 0.61 8.79 9.82
CA VAL A 61 0.99 9.36 8.53
C VAL A 61 2.48 9.68 8.47
N ASN A 62 3.05 10.35 9.48
CA ASN A 62 4.49 10.63 9.50
C ASN A 62 5.33 9.35 9.50
N SER A 63 4.95 8.35 10.29
CA SER A 63 5.66 7.06 10.33
C SER A 63 5.65 6.37 8.96
N ALA A 64 4.53 6.42 8.25
CA ALA A 64 4.42 5.84 6.91
C ALA A 64 5.19 6.66 5.85
N ILE A 65 5.19 8.00 5.96
CA ILE A 65 6.00 8.88 5.11
C ILE A 65 7.48 8.59 5.29
N ASP A 66 7.96 8.49 6.53
CA ASP A 66 9.37 8.24 6.81
C ASP A 66 9.80 6.86 6.30
N ALA A 67 8.96 5.84 6.46
CA ALA A 67 9.20 4.52 5.89
C ALA A 67 9.21 4.53 4.35
N LEU A 68 8.32 5.30 3.71
CA LEU A 68 8.32 5.46 2.24
C LEU A 68 9.56 6.18 1.71
N LYS A 69 10.05 7.22 2.40
CA LYS A 69 11.25 7.98 1.98
C LYS A 69 12.47 7.09 1.79
N VAL A 70 12.61 6.07 2.62
CA VAL A 70 13.72 5.10 2.57
C VAL A 70 13.30 3.75 1.98
N LEU A 71 12.10 3.66 1.39
CA LEU A 71 11.55 2.43 0.79
C LEU A 71 11.57 1.21 1.72
N ASN A 72 11.33 1.41 3.03
CA ASN A 72 11.33 0.33 4.02
C ASN A 72 10.01 -0.45 4.01
N ILE A 73 9.94 -1.48 3.16
CA ILE A 73 8.77 -2.34 2.98
C ILE A 73 8.40 -3.08 4.28
N SER A 74 9.38 -3.54 5.05
CA SER A 74 9.13 -4.25 6.31
C SER A 74 8.38 -3.37 7.30
N GLN A 75 8.82 -2.11 7.47
CA GLN A 75 8.12 -1.16 8.32
C GLN A 75 6.74 -0.80 7.75
N LEU A 76 6.61 -0.57 6.44
CA LEU A 76 5.32 -0.24 5.83
C LEU A 76 4.29 -1.35 5.99
N THR A 77 4.67 -2.61 5.79
CA THR A 77 3.79 -3.77 6.00
C THR A 77 3.45 -4.04 7.47
N SER A 78 4.21 -3.46 8.41
CA SER A 78 3.84 -3.46 9.84
C SER A 78 2.84 -2.36 10.20
N LEU A 79 2.87 -1.23 9.48
CA LEU A 79 1.98 -0.07 9.67
C LEU A 79 0.65 -0.23 8.93
N ILE A 80 0.70 -0.75 7.69
CA ILE A 80 -0.43 -0.82 6.77
C ILE A 80 -1.00 -2.24 6.80
N PRO A 81 -2.31 -2.42 7.03
CA PRO A 81 -2.93 -3.74 7.05
C PRO A 81 -2.74 -4.48 5.72
N LYS A 82 -2.61 -5.81 5.78
CA LYS A 82 -2.46 -6.68 4.60
C LYS A 82 -3.50 -6.41 3.50
N THR A 83 -4.75 -6.18 3.89
CA THR A 83 -5.86 -5.87 2.95
C THR A 83 -5.69 -4.55 2.19
N GLN A 84 -4.74 -3.72 2.60
CA GLN A 84 -4.42 -2.42 2.00
C GLN A 84 -3.03 -2.38 1.37
N HIS A 85 -2.25 -3.46 1.41
CA HIS A 85 -0.91 -3.49 0.82
C HIS A 85 -0.90 -3.13 -0.67
N TRP A 86 -1.95 -3.52 -1.40
CA TRP A 86 -2.11 -3.21 -2.81
C TRP A 86 -2.05 -1.70 -3.11
N LYS A 87 -2.45 -0.85 -2.15
CA LYS A 87 -2.40 0.61 -2.31
C LYS A 87 -0.97 1.16 -2.41
N MET A 88 0.02 0.40 -1.91
CA MET A 88 1.44 0.74 -1.96
C MET A 88 2.11 0.29 -3.26
N ILE A 89 1.51 -0.63 -4.03
CA ILE A 89 2.09 -1.19 -5.27
C ILE A 89 2.64 -0.10 -6.21
N PRO A 90 1.92 1.02 -6.47
CA PRO A 90 2.45 2.07 -7.34
C PRO A 90 3.77 2.69 -6.87
N ASN A 91 4.04 2.68 -5.56
CA ASN A 91 5.27 3.20 -4.97
C ASN A 91 6.50 2.28 -5.17
N PHE A 92 6.27 1.04 -5.60
CA PHE A 92 7.29 0.01 -5.77
C PHE A 92 7.24 -0.64 -7.15
N ILE A 93 6.59 -0.02 -8.13
CA ILE A 93 6.38 -0.62 -9.46
C ILE A 93 7.68 -1.04 -10.16
N ASP A 94 8.81 -0.38 -9.84
CA ASP A 94 10.16 -0.67 -10.33
C ASP A 94 10.91 -1.72 -9.50
N ARG A 95 10.28 -2.27 -8.45
CA ARG A 95 10.88 -3.18 -7.45
C ARG A 95 10.02 -4.37 -7.10
N ILE A 96 8.91 -4.57 -7.81
CA ILE A 96 8.01 -5.71 -7.65
C ILE A 96 8.07 -6.57 -8.92
N ALA A 97 7.91 -7.87 -8.72
CA ALA A 97 7.62 -8.78 -9.81
C ALA A 97 6.20 -9.34 -9.63
N TYR A 98 5.52 -9.54 -10.75
CA TYR A 98 4.23 -10.20 -10.80
C TYR A 98 4.46 -11.67 -11.15
N LEU A 99 4.00 -12.54 -10.26
CA LEU A 99 4.20 -13.99 -10.35
C LEU A 99 2.88 -14.66 -10.65
N ASP A 100 2.86 -15.48 -11.69
CA ASP A 100 1.76 -16.36 -12.04
C ASP A 100 2.28 -17.80 -12.15
N ILE A 101 1.52 -18.75 -11.59
CA ILE A 101 1.91 -20.16 -11.51
C ILE A 101 0.76 -21.00 -12.03
N GLU A 102 1.01 -21.67 -13.13
CA GLU A 102 0.09 -22.64 -13.70
C GLU A 102 0.46 -24.05 -13.26
N THR A 103 -0.57 -24.87 -13.04
CA THR A 103 -0.40 -26.27 -12.65
C THR A 103 -1.25 -27.17 -13.53
N THR A 104 -0.95 -28.46 -13.58
CA THR A 104 -1.76 -29.44 -14.32
C THR A 104 -3.21 -29.54 -13.83
N GLY A 105 -3.51 -29.08 -12.60
CA GLY A 105 -4.87 -29.08 -12.04
C GLY A 105 -5.47 -30.47 -11.80
N LEU A 106 -4.69 -31.55 -11.90
CA LEU A 106 -5.19 -32.93 -11.88
C LEU A 106 -5.54 -33.43 -10.47
N SER A 107 -4.69 -33.20 -9.47
CA SER A 107 -5.00 -33.49 -8.06
C SER A 107 -3.99 -32.86 -7.09
N PRO A 108 -4.32 -32.59 -5.82
CA PRO A 108 -3.35 -32.04 -4.86
C PRO A 108 -2.10 -32.92 -4.63
N ARG A 109 -2.17 -34.24 -4.90
CA ARG A 109 -1.03 -35.17 -4.75
C ARG A 109 -0.21 -35.38 -6.02
N TYR A 110 -0.82 -35.17 -7.19
CA TYR A 110 -0.23 -35.47 -8.50
C TYR A 110 -0.15 -34.25 -9.42
N SER A 111 -0.56 -33.07 -8.93
CA SER A 111 -0.40 -31.84 -9.66
C SER A 111 1.06 -31.44 -9.71
N HIS A 112 1.42 -30.90 -10.86
CA HIS A 112 2.75 -30.42 -11.15
C HIS A 112 2.67 -28.99 -11.63
N ILE A 113 3.66 -28.17 -11.27
CA ILE A 113 3.85 -26.87 -11.89
C ILE A 113 4.19 -27.11 -13.36
N THR A 114 3.42 -26.51 -14.27
CA THR A 114 3.63 -26.58 -15.72
C THR A 114 4.39 -25.37 -16.21
N THR A 115 4.01 -24.19 -15.72
CA THR A 115 4.60 -22.92 -16.12
C THR A 115 4.68 -21.98 -14.92
N ILE A 116 5.81 -21.29 -14.80
CA ILE A 116 5.95 -20.12 -13.95
C ILE A 116 6.20 -18.92 -14.86
N ALA A 117 5.35 -17.90 -14.78
CA ALA A 117 5.55 -16.63 -15.46
C ALA A 117 5.89 -15.54 -14.45
N VAL A 118 6.99 -14.82 -14.69
CA VAL A 118 7.44 -13.70 -13.86
C VAL A 118 7.54 -12.46 -14.73
N TYR A 119 6.72 -11.44 -14.47
CA TYR A 119 6.86 -10.13 -15.07
C TYR A 119 7.59 -9.19 -14.11
N ASP A 120 8.78 -8.73 -14.48
CA ASP A 120 9.65 -7.88 -13.62
C ASP A 120 9.40 -6.37 -13.77
N GLY A 121 8.32 -5.98 -14.48
CA GLY A 121 8.03 -4.61 -14.83
C GLY A 121 8.63 -4.14 -16.16
N ILE A 122 9.49 -4.95 -16.79
CA ILE A 122 10.11 -4.69 -18.10
C ILE A 122 9.81 -5.82 -19.08
N LYS A 123 10.01 -7.07 -18.67
CA LYS A 123 9.84 -8.26 -19.51
C LYS A 123 9.26 -9.44 -18.74
N VAL A 124 8.70 -10.37 -19.49
CA VAL A 124 8.19 -11.63 -18.96
C VAL A 124 9.29 -12.70 -19.04
N HIS A 125 9.53 -13.39 -17.94
CA HIS A 125 10.39 -14.56 -17.83
C HIS A 125 9.51 -15.79 -17.65
N ASN A 126 9.59 -16.75 -18.57
CA ASN A 126 8.79 -17.97 -18.53
C ASN A 126 9.70 -19.16 -18.19
N PHE A 127 9.28 -19.97 -17.23
CA PHE A 127 9.91 -21.23 -16.87
C PHE A 127 8.90 -22.35 -17.12
N VAL A 128 9.08 -23.08 -18.21
CA VAL A 128 8.20 -24.16 -18.62
C VAL A 128 8.82 -25.48 -18.21
N ARG A 129 8.05 -26.33 -17.54
CA ARG A 129 8.47 -27.69 -17.21
C ARG A 129 8.67 -28.47 -18.51
N SER A 130 9.88 -29.00 -18.69
CA SER A 130 10.16 -29.98 -19.73
C SER A 130 9.57 -31.34 -19.37
N ASP A 131 9.30 -32.15 -20.40
CA ASP A 131 8.74 -33.50 -20.28
C ASP A 131 9.60 -34.45 -19.42
#